data_AF-A0A7T5UK37-F1
#
_entry.id   AF-A0A7T5UK37-F1
#
_cell.length_a   1.000
_cell.length_b   1.000
_cell.length_c   1.000
_cell.angle_alpha   90.00
_cell.angle_beta   90.00
_cell.angle_gamma   90.00
#
_symmetry.space_group_name_H-M   'P 1'
#
loop_
_entity.id
_entity.type
_entity.pdbx_description
1 polymer ?
#
loop_
_entity_poly.entity_id
_entity_poly.type
_entity_poly.pdbx_seq_one_letter_code
_entity_poly.pdbx_strand_id
1 'polypeptide(L)' 'MVKTKKHPFKKWEISIIELKDNKGKKYKVTRRIPELSVAETKIFMSKRKAKKKFNEWLK' A
#
# COMPACT_ATOMS: atom_id res chain seq x y z
N MET A 1 6.43 -36.17 -5.31
CA MET A 1 6.36 -35.15 -4.23
C MET A 1 6.64 -33.79 -4.84
N VAL A 2 5.63 -32.93 -4.96
CA VAL A 2 5.78 -31.60 -5.58
C VAL A 2 6.60 -30.74 -4.61
N LYS A 3 7.83 -30.39 -5.00
CA LYS A 3 8.69 -29.48 -4.23
C LYS A 3 7.96 -28.13 -4.12
N THR A 4 7.36 -27.85 -2.97
CA THR A 4 6.85 -26.51 -2.64
C THR A 4 8.05 -25.57 -2.59
N LYS A 5 8.28 -24.85 -3.70
CA LYS A 5 9.23 -23.74 -3.73
C LYS A 5 8.77 -22.77 -2.65
N LYS A 6 9.49 -22.71 -1.51
CA LYS A 6 9.30 -21.67 -0.51
C LYS A 6 9.56 -20.35 -1.24
N HIS A 7 8.50 -19.64 -1.59
CA HIS A 7 8.60 -18.35 -2.24
C HIS A 7 9.42 -17.43 -1.30
N PRO A 8 10.49 -16.80 -1.78
CA PRO A 8 11.23 -15.83 -0.99
C PRO A 8 10.24 -14.76 -0.50
N PHE A 9 10.40 -14.35 0.76
CA PHE A 9 9.56 -13.37 1.45
C PHE A 9 8.97 -12.33 0.48
N LYS A 10 7.67 -12.48 0.20
CA LYS A 10 6.96 -11.63 -0.78
C LYS A 10 6.98 -10.20 -0.26
N LYS A 11 7.69 -9.34 -0.97
CA LYS A 11 7.86 -7.93 -0.59
C LYS A 11 6.57 -7.19 -0.88
N TRP A 12 6.00 -6.54 0.13
CA TRP A 12 4.94 -5.57 -0.07
C TRP A 12 5.55 -4.31 -0.68
N GLU A 13 5.07 -3.90 -1.85
CA GLU A 13 5.33 -2.58 -2.40
C GLU A 13 4.30 -1.61 -1.83
N ILE A 14 4.74 -0.51 -1.23
CA ILE A 14 3.83 0.50 -0.65
C ILE A 14 4.04 1.83 -1.35
N SER A 15 2.95 2.50 -1.70
CA SER A 15 2.91 3.80 -2.37
C SER A 15 1.94 4.74 -1.66
N ILE A 16 2.21 6.04 -1.75
CA ILE A 16 1.32 7.11 -1.29
C ILE A 16 1.21 8.16 -2.39
N ILE A 17 0.00 8.50 -2.79
CA ILE A 17 -0.29 9.53 -3.79
C ILE A 17 -1.20 10.61 -3.21
N GLU A 18 -0.96 11.87 -3.56
CA GLU A 18 -1.84 13.00 -3.27
C GLU A 18 -2.83 13.16 -4.42
N LEU A 19 -4.13 13.20 -4.09
CA LEU A 19 -5.23 13.41 -5.03
C LEU A 19 -5.84 14.77 -4.71
N LYS A 20 -5.84 15.69 -5.68
CA LYS A 20 -6.54 16.96 -5.56
C LYS A 20 -7.91 16.81 -6.20
N ASP A 21 -8.96 17.02 -5.42
CA ASP A 21 -10.35 16.98 -5.85
C ASP A 21 -11.01 18.35 -5.60
N ASN A 22 -12.17 18.61 -6.22
CA ASN A 22 -12.94 19.84 -5.99
C ASN A 22 -13.36 20.01 -4.52
N LYS A 23 -13.42 18.92 -3.76
CA LYS A 23 -13.72 18.91 -2.31
C LYS A 23 -12.47 18.99 -1.41
N GLY A 24 -11.27 19.16 -1.97
CA GLY A 24 -10.01 19.31 -1.23
C GLY A 24 -8.97 18.22 -1.52
N LYS A 25 -7.92 18.18 -0.69
CA LYS A 25 -6.80 17.23 -0.84
C LYS A 25 -7.12 15.90 -0.15
N LYS A 26 -6.92 14.80 -0.88
CA LYS A 26 -6.99 13.42 -0.39
C LYS A 26 -5.64 12.74 -0.59
N TYR A 27 -5.38 11.70 0.19
CA TYR A 27 -4.15 10.94 0.15
C TYR A 27 -4.52 9.47 0.05
N LYS A 28 -4.13 8.81 -1.04
CA LYS A 28 -4.37 7.39 -1.26
C LYS A 28 -3.07 6.63 -0.97
N VAL A 29 -3.13 5.70 -0.04
CA VAL A 29 -2.02 4.81 0.33
C VAL A 29 -2.38 3.42 -0.18
N THR A 30 -1.51 2.82 -0.99
CA THR A 30 -1.73 1.51 -1.58
C THR A 30 -0.54 0.60 -1.29
N ARG A 31 -0.79 -0.59 -0.76
CA ARG A 31 0.20 -1.66 -0.67
C ARG A 31 -0.18 -2.81 -1.58
N ARG A 32 0.77 -3.42 -2.28
CA ARG A 32 0.51 -4.54 -3.19
C ARG A 32 1.61 -5.58 -3.14
N ILE A 33 1.24 -6.82 -3.48
CA ILE A 33 2.16 -7.90 -3.81
C ILE A 33 1.89 -8.25 -5.28
N PRO A 34 2.70 -7.75 -6.24
CA PRO A 34 2.48 -7.96 -7.67
C PRO A 34 2.41 -9.44 -8.05
N GLU A 35 3.29 -10.26 -7.47
CA GLU A 35 3.36 -11.70 -7.73
C GLU A 35 2.07 -12.45 -7.33
N LEU A 36 1.29 -11.89 -6.41
CA LEU A 36 0.02 -12.46 -5.98
C LEU A 36 -1.20 -11.73 -6.56
N SER A 37 -0.99 -10.67 -7.34
CA SER A 37 -2.07 -9.77 -7.78
C SER A 37 -2.95 -9.26 -6.62
N VAL A 38 -2.38 -9.15 -5.42
CA VAL A 38 -3.08 -8.66 -4.22
C VAL A 38 -2.73 -7.19 -3.99
N ALA A 39 -3.75 -6.36 -3.76
CA ALA A 39 -3.58 -4.96 -3.42
C ALA A 39 -4.57 -4.52 -2.33
N GLU A 40 -4.09 -3.72 -1.37
CA GLU A 40 -4.91 -3.03 -0.38
C GLU A 40 -4.73 -1.53 -0.54
N THR A 41 -5.84 -0.79 -0.58
CA THR A 41 -5.86 0.67 -0.74
C THR A 41 -6.64 1.32 0.40
N LYS A 42 -6.09 2.39 0.97
CA LYS A 42 -6.78 3.26 1.94
C LYS A 42 -6.68 4.73 1.54
N ILE A 43 -7.78 5.46 1.67
CA ILE A 43 -7.85 6.89 1.37
C ILE A 43 -8.00 7.68 2.67
N PHE A 44 -7.27 8.78 2.77
CA PHE A 44 -7.28 9.67 3.94
C PHE A 44 -7.49 11.12 3.49
N MET A 45 -8.22 11.90 4.27
CA MET A 45 -8.35 13.35 4.06
C MET A 45 -7.15 14.14 4.63
N SER A 46 -6.33 13.51 5.49
CA SER A 46 -5.21 14.16 6.17
C SER A 46 -3.88 13.51 5.82
N LYS A 47 -2.90 14.33 5.42
CA LYS A 47 -1.53 13.90 5.11
C LYS A 47 -0.87 13.16 6.27
N ARG A 48 -1.10 13.63 7.50
CA ARG A 48 -0.52 13.05 8.73
C ARG A 48 -1.01 11.61 8.93
N LYS A 49 -2.31 11.36 8.75
CA LYS A 49 -2.89 10.01 8.86
C LYS A 49 -2.38 9.09 7.75
N ALA A 50 -2.29 9.59 6.52
CA ALA A 50 -1.74 8.84 5.39
C ALA A 50 -0.28 8.44 5.60
N LYS A 51 0.58 9.37 6.04
CA LYS A 51 1.98 9.09 6.39
C LYS A 51 2.10 8.08 7.53
N LYS A 52 1.27 8.19 8.57
CA LYS A 52 1.26 7.21 9.67
C LYS A 52 0.98 5.80 9.14
N LYS A 53 -0.03 5.64 8.29
CA LYS A 53 -0.37 4.33 7.72
C LYS A 53 0.70 3.80 6.75
N PHE A 54 1.29 4.68 5.95
CA PHE A 54 2.40 4.35 5.07
C PHE A 54 3.59 3.80 5.86
N ASN A 55 4.02 4.50 6.92
CA ASN A 55 5.12 4.06 7.77
C ASN A 55 4.79 2.77 8.55
N GLU A 56 3.53 2.59 8.97
CA GLU A 56 3.08 1.35 9.61
C GLU A 56 3.20 0.14 8.69
N TRP A 57 2.96 0.32 7.38
CA TRP A 57 3.11 -0.76 6.40
C TRP A 57 4.54 -0.98 5.93
N LEU A 58 5.43 0.00 6.08
CA LEU A 58 6.85 -0.14 5.75
C LEU A 58 7.64 -0.96 6.79
N LYS A 59 7.10 -1.13 8.00
CA LYS A 59 7.72 -1.85 9.11
C LYS A 59 7.43 -3.34 9.05
#